data_AF-A0AAP8N7D8-F1
#
_entry.id   AF-A0AAP8N7D8-F1
#
_cell.length_a   1.000
_cell.length_b   1.000
_cell.length_c   1.000
_cell.angle_alpha   90.00
_cell.angle_beta   90.00
_cell.angle_gamma   90.00
#
_symmetry.space_group_name_H-M   'P 1'
#
loop_
_entity.id
_entity.type
_entity.pdbx_description
1 polymer ?
#
loop_
_entity_poly.entity_id
_entity_poly.type
_entity_poly.pdbx_seq_one_letter_code
_entity_poly.pdbx_strand_id
1 'polypeptide(L)'
;DKRAISVRVDDVVGVGGFLLPGNRVDVLATKTTSAGSNSAVSRTILENLRVLAVDQTAGTDKTQPVVVRAVTLEMTAAEAETLVTAQTEGKLQLALRNPLNS
;
A
#
# COMPACT_ATOMS: atom_id res chain seq x y z
N ASP A 1 12.36 -5.83 16.81
CA ASP A 1 10.89 -5.83 16.99
C ASP A 1 10.15 -5.49 15.72
N LYS A 2 9.12 -6.28 15.41
CA LYS A 2 8.16 -6.00 14.34
C LYS A 2 6.79 -5.67 14.96
N ARG A 3 6.06 -4.78 14.32
CA ARG A 3 4.75 -4.25 14.72
C ARG A 3 3.77 -4.43 13.58
N ALA A 4 2.50 -4.58 13.93
CA ALA A 4 1.39 -4.56 13.00
C ALA A 4 0.90 -3.12 12.85
N ILE A 5 0.93 -2.58 11.63
CA ILE A 5 0.52 -1.20 11.35
C ILE A 5 -0.47 -1.18 10.21
N SER A 6 -1.63 -0.57 10.47
CA SER A 6 -2.70 -0.39 9.49
C SER A 6 -2.50 0.90 8.72
N VAL A 7 -2.48 0.78 7.39
CA VAL A 7 -2.24 1.89 6.48
C VAL A 7 -3.42 2.01 5.53
N ARG A 8 -3.98 3.22 5.42
CA ARG A 8 -4.91 3.52 4.34
C ARG A 8 -4.15 3.70 3.04
N VAL A 9 -4.57 2.97 2.04
CA VAL A 9 -3.95 2.97 0.72
C VAL A 9 -4.97 3.50 -0.28
N ASP A 10 -4.51 4.33 -1.21
CA ASP A 10 -5.40 4.93 -2.21
C ASP A 10 -5.81 3.91 -3.27
N ASP A 11 -4.88 3.02 -3.63
CA ASP A 11 -5.11 1.96 -4.62
C ASP A 11 -4.11 0.81 -4.44
N VAL A 12 -4.49 -0.39 -4.87
CA VAL A 12 -3.64 -1.59 -4.89
C VAL A 12 -3.39 -1.98 -6.35
N VAL A 13 -2.16 -1.80 -6.80
CA VAL A 13 -1.75 -2.10 -8.17
C VAL A 13 -1.23 -3.55 -8.22
N GLY A 14 -1.79 -4.39 -9.09
CA GLY A 14 -1.09 -5.63 -9.48
C GLY A 14 -1.93 -6.90 -9.67
N VAL A 15 -3.18 -6.99 -9.21
CA VAL A 15 -4.05 -8.14 -9.51
C VAL A 15 -5.48 -7.82 -9.09
N GLY A 16 -6.40 -7.69 -10.05
CA GLY A 16 -7.84 -8.00 -9.91
C GLY A 16 -8.64 -7.57 -8.67
N GLY A 17 -8.13 -6.70 -7.80
CA GLY A 17 -8.81 -6.20 -6.60
C GLY A 17 -8.64 -7.01 -5.30
N PHE A 18 -7.74 -8.00 -5.19
CA PHE A 18 -7.69 -8.84 -3.97
C PHE A 18 -6.29 -9.04 -3.41
N LEU A 19 -5.90 -8.15 -2.49
CA LEU A 19 -4.81 -8.41 -1.55
C LEU A 19 -5.31 -9.38 -0.47
N LEU A 20 -4.50 -10.38 -0.09
CA LEU A 20 -4.85 -11.34 0.96
C LEU A 20 -3.82 -11.33 2.11
N PRO A 21 -4.23 -11.65 3.35
CA PRO A 21 -3.31 -11.96 4.43
C PRO A 21 -2.27 -13.01 4.00
N GLY A 22 -1.00 -12.75 4.32
CA GLY A 22 0.13 -13.60 3.92
C GLY A 22 0.81 -13.17 2.62
N ASN A 23 0.19 -12.32 1.81
CA ASN A 23 0.85 -11.72 0.65
C ASN A 23 2.05 -10.84 1.06
N ARG A 24 2.95 -10.62 0.10
CA ARG A 24 4.03 -9.64 0.24
C ARG A 24 3.86 -8.50 -0.73
N VAL A 25 4.12 -7.29 -0.27
CA VAL A 25 3.94 -6.06 -1.04
C VAL A 25 5.14 -5.15 -0.94
N ASP A 26 5.30 -4.33 -1.97
CA ASP A 26 6.14 -3.13 -1.93
C ASP A 26 5.24 -1.91 -1.73
N VAL A 27 5.76 -0.90 -1.03
CA VAL A 27 5.06 0.36 -0.80
C VAL A 27 5.70 1.43 -1.67
N LEU A 28 4.89 2.02 -2.54
CA LEU A 28 5.28 3.11 -3.40
C LEU A 28 4.69 4.41 -2.88
N ALA A 29 5.52 5.44 -2.76
CA ALA A 29 5.10 6.79 -2.44
C ALA A 29 5.15 7.66 -3.69
N THR A 30 4.06 8.35 -3.96
CA THR A 30 3.96 9.30 -5.07
C THR A 30 3.88 10.71 -4.52
N LYS A 31 4.88 11.52 -4.85
CA LYS A 31 4.94 12.94 -4.48
C LYS A 31 4.75 13.81 -5.71
N THR A 32 3.83 14.76 -5.63
CA THR A 32 3.69 15.84 -6.62
C THR A 32 4.71 16.93 -6.33
N THR A 33 5.55 17.27 -7.31
CA THR A 33 6.46 18.41 -7.21
C THR A 33 5.77 19.65 -7.80
N SER A 34 5.53 20.68 -6.97
CA SER A 34 4.98 21.99 -7.40
C SER A 34 5.91 22.68 -8.42
N ALA A 35 5.48 23.52 -9.36
CA ALA A 35 4.16 23.93 -9.84
C ALA A 35 4.35 24.34 -11.32
N GLY A 36 3.72 23.65 -12.26
CA GLY A 36 3.76 24.03 -13.69
C GLY A 36 3.85 22.85 -14.66
N SER A 37 4.33 21.68 -14.21
CA SER A 37 4.31 20.44 -14.97
C SER A 37 3.60 19.35 -14.17
N ASN A 38 2.76 18.56 -14.83
CA ASN A 38 2.06 17.38 -14.29
C ASN A 38 3.03 16.24 -13.91
N SER A 39 4.17 16.53 -13.28
CA SER A 39 5.21 15.56 -12.96
C SER A 39 5.01 15.05 -11.54
N ALA A 40 4.30 13.93 -11.42
CA ALA A 40 4.31 13.11 -10.21
C ALA A 40 5.50 12.15 -10.28
N VAL A 41 6.24 12.01 -9.18
CA VAL A 41 7.34 11.04 -9.08
C VAL A 41 6.94 9.98 -8.06
N SER A 42 6.83 8.73 -8.53
CA SER A 42 6.58 7.55 -7.71
C SER A 42 7.89 6.82 -7.45
N ARG A 43 8.10 6.38 -6.20
CA ARG A 43 9.29 5.63 -5.80
C ARG A 43 8.93 4.62 -4.72
N THR A 44 9.56 3.45 -4.79
CA THR A 44 9.44 2.42 -3.75
C THR A 44 10.16 2.90 -2.50
N ILE A 45 9.45 2.94 -1.38
CA ILE A 45 9.98 3.38 -0.09
C ILE A 45 10.20 2.21 0.87
N LEU A 46 9.45 1.13 0.70
CA LEU A 46 9.54 -0.07 1.52
C LEU A 46 9.28 -1.28 0.62
N GLU A 47 9.96 -2.38 0.92
CA GLU A 47 9.89 -3.58 0.10
C GLU A 47 9.57 -4.82 0.94
N ASN A 48 8.94 -5.80 0.31
CA ASN A 48 8.76 -7.14 0.84
C ASN A 48 7.97 -7.25 2.16
N LEU A 49 7.10 -6.27 2.43
CA LEU A 49 6.30 -6.23 3.64
C LEU A 49 5.21 -7.30 3.61
N ARG A 50 5.03 -7.99 4.74
CA ARG A 50 4.01 -9.02 4.87
C ARG A 50 2.68 -8.39 5.21
N VAL A 51 1.63 -8.77 4.50
CA VAL A 51 0.25 -8.42 4.81
C VAL A 51 -0.24 -9.32 5.95
N LEU A 52 -0.71 -8.70 7.03
CA LEU A 52 -1.30 -9.38 8.18
C LEU A 52 -2.83 -9.42 8.11
N ALA A 53 -3.43 -8.33 7.65
CA ALA A 53 -4.88 -8.21 7.50
C ALA A 53 -5.22 -7.23 6.38
N VAL A 54 -6.41 -7.35 5.81
CA VAL A 54 -6.95 -6.47 4.78
C VAL A 54 -8.36 -6.11 5.20
N ASP A 55 -8.64 -4.81 5.35
CA ASP A 55 -9.97 -4.31 5.66
C ASP A 55 -10.64 -3.86 4.36
N GLN A 56 -11.53 -4.72 3.86
CA GLN A 56 -12.37 -4.47 2.71
C GLN A 56 -13.78 -4.20 3.20
N THR A 57 -14.25 -2.96 3.05
CA THR A 57 -15.70 -2.75 3.11
C THR A 57 -16.25 -3.23 1.78
N ALA A 58 -16.90 -4.39 1.77
CA ALA A 58 -17.69 -4.80 0.62
C ALA A 58 -18.72 -3.70 0.36
N GLY A 59 -18.59 -2.99 -0.76
CA GLY A 59 -19.72 -2.25 -1.30
C GLY A 59 -20.86 -3.24 -1.44
N THR A 60 -22.03 -2.93 -0.89
CA THR A 60 -23.20 -3.82 -0.90
C THR A 60 -23.70 -4.16 -2.32
N ASP A 61 -23.12 -3.54 -3.35
CA ASP A 61 -23.33 -3.87 -4.76
C ASP A 61 -22.24 -4.77 -5.31
N LYS A 62 -22.63 -6.00 -5.68
CA LYS A 62 -21.80 -7.00 -6.36
C LYS A 62 -21.26 -6.58 -7.74
N THR A 63 -21.58 -5.36 -8.19
CA THR A 63 -21.21 -4.79 -9.49
C THR A 63 -20.14 -3.70 -9.39
N GLN A 64 -19.75 -3.26 -8.19
CA GLN A 64 -18.69 -2.26 -8.02
C GLN A 64 -17.37 -2.88 -7.55
N PRO A 65 -16.21 -2.37 -8.04
CA PRO A 65 -14.91 -2.80 -7.56
C PRO A 65 -14.80 -2.65 -6.03
N VAL A 66 -14.31 -3.69 -5.36
CA VAL A 66 -14.06 -3.66 -3.92
C VAL A 66 -12.93 -2.66 -3.64
N VAL A 67 -13.26 -1.54 -3.01
CA VAL A 67 -12.26 -0.55 -2.60
C VAL A 67 -11.63 -1.02 -1.29
N VAL A 68 -10.39 -1.50 -1.35
CA VAL A 68 -9.59 -1.78 -0.14
C VAL A 68 -9.31 -0.45 0.56
N ARG A 69 -9.79 -0.27 1.79
CA ARG A 69 -9.63 1.00 2.51
C ARG A 69 -8.41 1.01 3.43
N ALA A 70 -8.03 -0.14 3.96
CA ALA A 70 -6.85 -0.28 4.81
C ALA A 70 -6.21 -1.67 4.72
N VAL A 71 -4.89 -1.70 4.86
CA VAL A 71 -4.08 -2.92 4.90
C VAL A 71 -3.21 -2.88 6.14
N THR A 72 -3.21 -3.96 6.93
CA THR A 72 -2.30 -4.12 8.06
C THR A 72 -1.04 -4.83 7.60
N LEU A 73 0.11 -4.20 7.79
CA LEU A 73 1.41 -4.69 7.37
C LEU A 73 2.28 -5.01 8.59
N GLU A 74 3.09 -6.06 8.47
CA GLU A 74 4.16 -6.38 9.41
C GLU A 74 5.41 -5.59 9.04
N MET A 75 5.86 -4.69 9.94
CA MET A 75 7.05 -3.87 9.72
C MET A 75 7.77 -3.53 11.02
N THR A 76 9.02 -3.10 10.93
CA THR A 76 9.82 -2.58 12.04
C THR A 76 9.42 -1.14 12.40
N ALA A 77 9.91 -0.64 13.54
CA ALA A 77 9.65 0.74 13.96
C ALA A 77 10.20 1.78 12.96
N ALA A 78 11.38 1.55 12.38
CA ALA A 78 11.97 2.46 11.40
C ALA A 78 11.18 2.50 10.07
N GLU A 79 10.68 1.35 9.62
CA GLU A 79 9.82 1.27 8.45
C GLU A 79 8.48 1.97 8.68
N ALA A 80 7.94 1.88 9.90
CA ALA A 80 6.75 2.61 10.32
C ALA A 80 6.90 4.12 10.21
N GLU A 81 8.00 4.66 10.75
CA GLU A 81 8.32 6.08 10.69
C GLU A 81 8.47 6.57 9.23
N THR A 82 9.13 5.76 8.40
CA THR A 82 9.28 6.03 6.96
C THR A 82 7.91 6.09 6.26
N LEU A 83 7.04 5.12 6.54
CA LEU A 83 5.72 5.06 5.94
C LEU A 83 4.83 6.22 6.37
N VAL A 84 4.80 6.54 7.66
CA VAL A 84 4.02 7.67 8.21
C VAL A 84 4.49 8.99 7.61
N THR A 85 5.81 9.17 7.48
CA THR A 85 6.38 10.37 6.85
C THR A 85 5.93 10.46 5.39
N ALA A 86 6.09 9.39 4.61
CA ALA A 86 5.68 9.38 3.21
C ALA A 86 4.18 9.62 3.00
N GLN A 87 3.33 9.15 3.92
CA GLN A 87 1.89 9.39 3.90
C GLN A 87 1.53 10.88 4.02
N THR A 88 2.35 11.67 4.72
CA THR A 88 2.15 13.13 4.82
C THR A 88 2.60 13.87 3.57
N GLU A 89 3.50 13.28 2.77
CA GLU A 89 4.06 13.91 1.58
C GLU A 89 3.26 13.66 0.29
N GLY A 90 2.39 12.65 0.27
CA GLY A 90 1.64 12.30 -0.93
C GLY A 90 0.87 10.99 -0.82
N LYS A 91 0.59 10.39 -1.99
CA LYS A 91 -0.22 9.17 -2.09
C LYS A 91 0.62 7.92 -1.88
N LEU A 92 0.02 6.92 -1.23
CA LEU A 92 0.63 5.61 -1.05
C LEU A 92 -0.09 4.57 -1.91
N GLN A 93 0.70 3.75 -2.60
CA GLN A 93 0.22 2.61 -3.39
C GLN A 93 0.94 1.34 -2.93
N LEU A 94 0.23 0.22 -2.98
CA LEU A 94 0.83 -1.09 -2.76
C LEU A 94 1.00 -1.81 -4.09
N ALA A 95 2.19 -2.37 -4.31
CA ALA A 95 2.47 -3.27 -5.41
C ALA A 95 2.57 -4.71 -4.87
N LEU A 96 1.70 -5.60 -5.33
CA LEU A 96 1.75 -7.00 -4.92
C LEU A 96 2.99 -7.69 -5.54
N ARG A 97 3.77 -8.37 -4.70
CA ARG A 97 4.85 -9.24 -5.18
C ARG A 97 4.30 -10.58 -5.63
N ASN A 98 4.79 -11.06 -6.77
CA ASN A 98 4.48 -12.40 -7.25
C ASN A 98 5.05 -13.43 -6.24
N PRO A 99 4.22 -14.34 -5.68
CA PRO A 99 4.70 -15.36 -4.75
C PRO A 99 5.69 -16.37 -5.38
N LEU A 100 5.81 -16.41 -6.71
CA LEU A 100 6.78 -17.24 -7.43
C LEU A 100 8.18 -16.61 -7.55
N ASN A 101 8.32 -15.32 -7.25
CA ASN A 101 9.62 -14.65 -7.18
C ASN A 101 10.09 -14.68 -5.72
N SER A 102 10.62 -15.83 -5.28
CA SER A 102 11.31 -15.96 -3.98
C SER A 102 12.77 -15.57 -4.07
#